data_AF-V4NR01-F1
#
_entry.id   AF-V4NR01-F1
#
_cell.length_a   1.000
_cell.length_b   1.000
_cell.length_c   1.000
_cell.angle_alpha   90.00
_cell.angle_beta   90.00
_cell.angle_gamma   90.00
#
_symmetry.space_group_name_H-M   'P 1'
#
loop_
_entity.id
_entity.type
_entity.pdbx_description
1 polymer ?
#
loop_
_entity_poly.entity_id
_entity_poly.type
_entity_poly.pdbx_seq_one_letter_code
_entity_poly.pdbx_strand_id
1 'polypeptide(L)'
;MSDAFCSDCKRQTEVVFDHSAGDTVCSECGLVLESHSIDETSEWRTFANESGDNDPVRVGGPTNPLLADGGLTTVISKPNGSSGDFLSSSLGRWQNRGSNPDRGLIVAFKTIATMADRLGLVATIKDRANEIYKRVEDQKSSRGRNQDALLAACLYIACRQEDKPRT
;
A
#
# COMPACT_ATOMS: atom_id res chain seq x y z
N MET A 1 -5.57 -23.52 8.54
CA MET A 1 -6.52 -24.49 7.97
C MET A 1 -7.90 -23.92 8.13
N SER A 2 -8.59 -23.71 7.00
CA SER A 2 -9.99 -23.31 6.97
C SER A 2 -10.85 -24.57 7.03
N ASP A 3 -11.97 -24.51 7.74
CA ASP A 3 -12.97 -25.58 7.75
C ASP A 3 -14.08 -25.22 6.77
N ALA A 4 -14.48 -26.18 5.92
CA ALA A 4 -15.61 -26.03 5.00
C ALA A 4 -16.61 -27.16 5.18
N PHE A 5 -17.87 -26.92 4.85
CA PHE A 5 -18.91 -27.94 4.92
C PHE A 5 -18.82 -28.87 3.71
N CYS A 6 -18.63 -30.17 3.96
CA CYS A 6 -18.63 -31.19 2.91
C CYS A 6 -20.01 -31.82 2.77
N SER A 7 -20.57 -31.82 1.55
CA SER A 7 -21.89 -32.41 1.26
C SER A 7 -21.93 -33.93 1.47
N ASP A 8 -20.81 -34.62 1.21
CA ASP A 8 -20.74 -36.08 1.32
C ASP A 8 -20.51 -36.54 2.76
N CYS A 9 -19.61 -35.86 3.49
CA CYS A 9 -19.40 -36.14 4.92
C CYS A 9 -20.53 -35.57 5.82
N LYS A 10 -21.33 -34.63 5.29
CA LYS A 10 -22.42 -33.93 5.99
C LYS A 10 -21.99 -33.25 7.29
N ARG A 11 -20.73 -32.81 7.35
CA ARG A 11 -20.13 -32.12 8.50
C ARG A 11 -19.10 -31.11 8.02
N GLN A 12 -18.69 -30.22 8.92
CA GLN A 12 -17.49 -29.42 8.70
C GLN A 12 -16.26 -30.32 8.74
N THR A 13 -15.44 -30.19 7.71
CA THR A 13 -14.22 -30.97 7.52
C THR A 13 -13.08 -30.02 7.22
N GLU A 14 -11.89 -30.40 7.66
CA GLU A 14 -10.67 -29.74 7.23
C GLU A 14 -10.52 -29.89 5.71
N VAL A 15 -10.18 -28.80 5.04
CA VAL A 15 -9.94 -28.79 3.59
C VAL A 15 -8.47 -28.57 3.26
N VAL A 16 -8.03 -29.20 2.19
CA VAL A 16 -6.71 -29.04 1.59
C VAL A 16 -6.87 -28.30 0.27
N PHE A 17 -6.06 -27.29 0.06
CA PHE A 17 -6.04 -26.53 -1.18
C PHE A 17 -4.93 -27.06 -2.10
N ASP A 18 -5.32 -27.69 -3.20
CA ASP A 18 -4.40 -28.13 -4.25
C ASP A 18 -4.16 -26.95 -5.20
N HIS A 19 -3.06 -26.23 -4.98
CA HIS A 19 -2.66 -25.09 -5.81
C HIS A 19 -2.32 -25.49 -7.25
N SER A 20 -1.95 -26.75 -7.51
CA SER A 20 -1.56 -27.20 -8.84
C SER A 20 -2.77 -27.43 -9.75
N ALA A 21 -3.87 -27.91 -9.18
CA ALA A 21 -5.15 -28.07 -9.85
C ALA A 21 -6.06 -26.84 -9.72
N GLY A 22 -5.86 -26.02 -8.68
CA GLY A 22 -6.76 -24.92 -8.32
C GLY A 22 -8.02 -25.42 -7.61
N ASP A 23 -7.93 -26.52 -6.87
CA ASP A 23 -9.10 -27.18 -6.26
C ASP A 23 -9.01 -27.16 -4.72
N THR A 24 -10.16 -26.92 -4.08
CA THR A 24 -10.32 -27.09 -2.63
C THR A 24 -10.95 -28.45 -2.36
N VAL A 25 -10.21 -29.33 -1.70
CA VAL A 25 -10.57 -30.74 -1.52
C VAL A 25 -10.82 -31.06 -0.05
N CYS A 26 -11.89 -31.80 0.24
CA CYS A 26 -12.15 -32.35 1.56
C CYS A 26 -11.07 -33.40 1.91
N SER A 27 -10.38 -33.21 3.04
CA SER A 27 -9.32 -34.11 3.51
C SER A 27 -9.82 -35.52 3.87
N GLU A 28 -11.11 -35.67 4.19
CA GLU A 28 -11.66 -36.93 4.69
C GLU A 28 -12.20 -37.84 3.57
N CYS A 29 -12.91 -37.28 2.59
CA CYS A 29 -13.58 -38.06 1.54
C CYS A 29 -13.04 -37.80 0.13
N GLY A 30 -12.15 -36.81 -0.05
CA GLY A 30 -11.58 -36.47 -1.35
C GLY A 30 -12.52 -35.72 -2.29
N LEU A 31 -13.71 -35.30 -1.83
CA LEU A 31 -14.63 -34.50 -2.63
C LEU A 31 -14.05 -33.11 -2.90
N VAL A 32 -14.04 -32.70 -4.16
CA VAL A 32 -13.73 -31.33 -4.57
C VAL A 32 -14.93 -30.44 -4.22
N LEU A 33 -14.74 -29.55 -3.24
CA LEU A 33 -15.77 -28.63 -2.76
C LEU A 33 -15.85 -27.36 -3.59
N GLU A 34 -14.71 -26.92 -4.12
CA GLU A 34 -14.58 -25.78 -5.02
C GLU A 34 -13.52 -26.11 -6.06
N SER A 35 -13.80 -25.79 -7.33
CA SER A 35 -12.88 -26.02 -8.45
C SER A 35 -12.56 -24.70 -9.14
N HIS A 36 -11.39 -24.60 -9.76
CA HIS A 36 -10.95 -23.37 -10.45
C HIS A 36 -10.85 -22.15 -9.53
N SER A 37 -10.39 -22.37 -8.30
CA SER A 37 -10.09 -21.28 -7.38
C SER A 37 -8.97 -20.40 -7.95
N ILE A 38 -9.13 -19.09 -7.74
CA ILE A 38 -8.13 -18.11 -8.15
C ILE A 38 -7.10 -18.03 -7.02
N ASP A 39 -5.83 -18.21 -7.37
CA ASP A 39 -4.74 -18.06 -6.42
C ASP A 39 -4.53 -16.56 -6.11
N GLU A 40 -4.91 -16.14 -4.90
CA GLU A 40 -4.67 -14.79 -4.38
C GLU A 40 -3.31 -14.65 -3.67
N THR A 41 -2.49 -15.71 -3.67
CA THR A 41 -1.13 -15.63 -3.14
C THR A 41 -0.24 -14.80 -4.07
N SER A 42 1.06 -14.77 -3.80
CA SER A 42 1.96 -13.82 -4.47
C SER A 42 1.85 -13.90 -5.99
N GLU A 43 1.75 -12.73 -6.64
CA GLU A 43 1.73 -12.62 -8.10
C GLU A 43 2.80 -13.53 -8.70
N TRP A 44 2.42 -14.33 -9.71
CA TRP A 44 3.32 -15.25 -10.38
C TRP A 44 4.54 -14.48 -10.88
N ARG A 45 5.69 -14.66 -10.21
CA ARG A 45 6.92 -13.95 -10.55
C ARG A 45 7.39 -14.42 -11.91
N THR A 46 7.22 -13.59 -12.94
CA THR A 46 7.89 -13.79 -14.21
C THR A 46 9.38 -13.43 -14.01
N PHE A 47 10.23 -14.44 -13.91
CA PHE A 47 11.69 -14.25 -13.76
C PHE A 47 12.34 -13.52 -14.96
N ALA A 48 11.60 -13.32 -16.06
CA ALA A 48 12.02 -12.50 -17.20
C ALA A 48 11.89 -10.98 -16.97
N ASN A 49 11.39 -10.56 -15.80
CA ASN A 49 10.95 -9.18 -15.54
C ASN A 49 11.92 -8.37 -14.64
N GLU A 50 13.21 -8.69 -14.68
CA GLU A 50 14.26 -7.94 -13.96
C GLU A 50 14.44 -6.49 -14.43
N SER A 51 13.83 -6.12 -15.57
CA SER A 51 13.65 -4.73 -15.99
C SER A 51 12.39 -4.14 -15.35
N GLY A 52 12.54 -3.63 -14.12
CA GLY A 52 11.47 -3.18 -13.21
C GLY A 52 10.53 -2.04 -13.63
N ASP A 53 10.34 -1.80 -14.94
CA ASP A 53 9.45 -0.75 -15.46
C ASP A 53 8.38 -1.28 -16.44
N ASN A 54 8.45 -2.55 -16.87
CA ASN A 54 7.50 -3.13 -17.83
C ASN A 54 7.01 -4.51 -17.38
N ASP A 55 6.26 -4.55 -16.28
CA ASP A 55 5.50 -5.74 -15.90
C ASP A 55 4.12 -5.74 -16.60
N PRO A 56 3.91 -6.54 -17.65
CA PRO A 56 2.62 -6.59 -18.34
C PRO A 56 1.49 -7.22 -17.51
N VAL A 57 1.82 -7.93 -16.43
CA VAL A 57 0.85 -8.58 -15.53
C VAL A 57 0.41 -7.62 -14.41
N ARG A 58 1.22 -6.59 -14.11
CA ARG A 58 0.93 -5.62 -13.04
C ARG A 58 -0.21 -4.68 -13.43
N VAL A 59 -1.41 -4.99 -12.95
CA VAL A 59 -2.63 -4.20 -13.21
C VAL A 59 -2.88 -3.07 -12.20
N GLY A 60 -2.10 -3.00 -11.11
CA GLY A 60 -2.32 -2.05 -10.01
C GLY A 60 -1.04 -1.42 -9.46
N GLY A 61 -1.17 -0.19 -8.94
CA GLY A 61 -0.12 0.52 -8.20
C GLY A 61 -0.12 0.15 -6.71
N PRO A 62 0.99 0.39 -5.98
CA PRO A 62 0.96 0.30 -4.52
C PRO A 62 -0.03 1.32 -3.95
N THR A 63 -0.88 0.88 -3.03
CA THR A 63 -1.83 1.75 -2.31
C THR A 63 -1.30 2.06 -0.92
N ASN A 64 -1.62 3.25 -0.41
CA ASN A 64 -1.29 3.65 0.95
C ASN A 64 -2.59 3.82 1.76
N PRO A 65 -2.89 2.92 2.71
CA PRO A 65 -4.13 2.96 3.49
C PRO A 65 -4.24 4.19 4.41
N LEU A 66 -3.16 4.94 4.64
CA LEU A 66 -3.17 6.18 5.42
C LEU A 66 -3.70 7.39 4.64
N LEU A 67 -3.86 7.27 3.32
CA LEU A 67 -4.42 8.30 2.45
C LEU A 67 -5.88 7.98 2.13
N ALA A 68 -6.67 9.00 1.77
CA ALA A 68 -8.02 8.79 1.29
C ALA A 68 -8.00 7.96 0.01
N ASP A 69 -8.94 7.03 -0.12
CA ASP A 69 -9.05 6.09 -1.25
C ASP A 69 -7.72 5.39 -1.58
N GLY A 70 -6.86 5.15 -0.58
CA GLY A 70 -5.56 4.49 -0.79
C GLY A 70 -4.52 5.34 -1.52
N GLY A 71 -4.74 6.64 -1.69
CA GLY A 71 -3.85 7.55 -2.43
C GLY A 71 -3.92 7.40 -3.95
N LEU A 72 -5.04 6.87 -4.47
CA LEU A 72 -5.26 6.66 -5.90
C LEU A 72 -5.19 7.99 -6.66
N THR A 73 -4.05 8.23 -7.31
CA THR A 73 -3.84 9.35 -8.21
C THR A 73 -3.04 8.85 -9.41
N THR A 74 -3.34 9.37 -10.61
CA THR A 74 -2.58 9.06 -11.82
C THR A 74 -1.88 10.30 -12.30
N VAL A 75 -0.64 10.23 -12.77
CA VAL A 75 0.10 11.39 -13.29
C VAL A 75 0.13 11.33 -14.82
N ILE A 76 -0.36 12.37 -15.48
CA ILE A 76 -0.30 12.44 -16.94
C ILE A 76 1.07 13.03 -17.35
N SER A 77 1.95 12.16 -17.84
CA SER A 77 3.30 12.53 -18.30
C SER A 77 3.40 12.50 -19.84
N LYS A 78 4.45 13.13 -20.39
CA LYS A 78 4.71 13.07 -21.84
C LYS A 78 5.01 11.62 -22.26
N PRO A 79 4.42 11.12 -23.36
CA PRO A 79 4.82 9.82 -23.88
C PRO A 79 6.21 9.91 -24.51
N ASN A 80 7.01 8.86 -24.34
CA ASN A 80 8.35 8.76 -24.92
C ASN A 80 8.28 8.87 -26.45
N GLY A 81 8.98 9.84 -27.03
CA GLY A 81 9.13 9.99 -28.48
C GLY A 81 8.14 10.91 -29.22
N SER A 82 7.22 11.57 -28.53
CA SER A 82 6.35 12.59 -29.17
C SER A 82 6.90 14.01 -28.99
N SER A 83 7.07 14.74 -30.09
CA SER A 83 7.57 16.14 -30.15
C SER A 83 6.48 17.19 -29.88
N GLY A 84 5.34 16.79 -29.31
CA GLY A 84 4.20 17.66 -29.03
C GLY A 84 4.27 18.31 -27.65
N ASP A 85 5.09 19.36 -27.48
CA ASP A 85 5.25 20.08 -26.21
C ASP A 85 3.97 20.78 -25.69
N PHE A 86 2.97 20.98 -26.56
CA PHE A 86 1.85 21.88 -26.30
C PHE A 86 0.73 21.26 -25.43
N LEU A 87 0.45 19.96 -25.56
CA LEU A 87 -0.69 19.32 -24.88
C LEU A 87 -0.35 18.84 -23.46
N SER A 88 0.89 18.40 -23.22
CA SER A 88 1.31 17.93 -21.90
C SER A 88 1.43 19.05 -20.86
N SER A 89 1.84 20.26 -21.28
CA SER A 89 2.00 21.41 -20.36
C SER A 89 0.66 21.96 -19.86
N SER A 90 -0.37 22.01 -20.71
CA SER A 90 -1.70 22.47 -20.31
C SER A 90 -2.40 21.44 -19.43
N LEU A 91 -2.34 20.15 -19.79
CA LEU A 91 -3.01 19.08 -19.05
C LEU A 91 -2.40 18.85 -17.67
N GLY A 92 -1.07 18.90 -17.53
CA GLY A 92 -0.40 18.86 -16.22
C GLY A 92 -0.72 20.06 -15.33
N ARG A 93 -1.00 21.24 -15.92
CA ARG A 93 -1.49 22.42 -15.16
C ARG A 93 -2.93 22.23 -14.69
N TRP A 94 -3.80 21.64 -15.51
CA TRP A 94 -5.17 21.29 -15.11
C TRP A 94 -5.19 20.25 -14.00
N GLN A 95 -4.35 19.23 -14.09
CA GLN A 95 -4.22 18.21 -13.05
C GLN A 95 -3.75 18.81 -11.71
N ASN A 96 -2.80 19.75 -11.75
CA ASN A 96 -2.33 20.44 -10.55
C ASN A 96 -3.40 21.34 -9.90
N ARG A 97 -4.46 21.72 -10.63
CA ARG A 97 -5.62 22.46 -10.08
C ARG A 97 -6.64 21.53 -9.40
N GLY A 98 -6.52 20.22 -9.55
CA GLY A 98 -7.35 19.26 -8.84
C GLY A 98 -7.17 19.39 -7.33
N SER A 99 -8.28 19.47 -6.59
CA SER A 99 -8.25 19.47 -5.13
C SER A 99 -7.96 18.06 -4.63
N ASN A 100 -6.71 17.81 -4.22
CA ASN A 100 -6.35 16.59 -3.50
C ASN A 100 -6.43 16.86 -1.99
N PRO A 101 -7.41 16.31 -1.27
CA PRO A 101 -7.56 16.54 0.18
C PRO A 101 -6.33 16.03 0.96
N ASP A 102 -5.65 15.02 0.42
CA ASP A 102 -4.47 14.40 1.02
C ASP A 102 -3.16 15.15 0.75
N ARG A 103 -3.17 16.24 -0.02
CA ARG A 103 -1.95 16.95 -0.39
C ARG A 103 -1.13 17.37 0.83
N GLY A 104 -1.79 17.76 1.92
CA GLY A 104 -1.14 18.08 3.20
C GLY A 104 -0.47 16.86 3.84
N LEU A 105 -1.16 15.72 3.86
CA LEU A 105 -0.64 14.44 4.39
C LEU A 105 0.56 13.96 3.57
N ILE A 106 0.49 14.03 2.24
CA ILE A 106 1.58 13.63 1.34
C ILE A 106 2.84 14.46 1.60
N VAL A 107 2.69 15.78 1.75
CA VAL A 107 3.83 16.66 2.07
C VAL A 107 4.42 16.32 3.44
N ALA A 108 3.57 16.06 4.44
CA ALA A 108 4.01 15.67 5.79
C ALA A 108 4.73 14.31 5.83
N PHE A 109 4.23 13.30 5.11
CA PHE A 109 4.90 12.00 5.03
C PHE A 109 6.26 12.11 4.33
N LYS A 110 6.37 12.98 3.31
CA LYS A 110 7.64 13.26 2.65
C LYS A 110 8.64 13.93 3.60
N THR A 111 8.21 14.89 4.42
CA THR A 111 9.10 15.54 5.38
C THR A 111 9.54 14.60 6.50
N ILE A 112 8.62 13.81 7.07
CA ILE A 112 8.96 12.72 8.02
C ILE A 112 9.99 11.77 7.40
N ALA A 113 9.77 11.37 6.15
CA ALA A 113 10.69 10.48 5.44
C ALA A 113 12.09 11.08 5.35
N THR A 114 12.21 12.34 4.92
CA THR A 114 13.50 13.02 4.83
C THR A 114 14.20 13.19 6.18
N MET A 115 13.46 13.48 7.26
CA MET A 115 14.03 13.55 8.62
C MET A 115 14.57 12.18 9.06
N ALA A 116 13.79 11.13 8.84
CA ALA A 116 14.16 9.78 9.22
C ALA A 116 15.35 9.24 8.41
N ASP A 117 15.42 9.54 7.12
CA ASP A 117 16.53 9.14 6.25
C ASP A 117 17.84 9.81 6.67
N ARG A 118 17.78 11.10 7.04
CA ARG A 118 18.95 11.82 7.60
C ARG A 118 19.44 11.23 8.91
N LEU A 119 18.54 10.64 9.70
CA LEU A 119 18.84 10.01 10.98
C LEU A 119 19.15 8.51 10.84
N GLY A 120 19.13 7.95 9.62
CA GLY A 120 19.36 6.53 9.38
C GLY A 120 18.34 5.60 10.07
N LEU A 121 17.09 6.04 10.20
CA LEU A 121 16.03 5.26 10.85
C LEU A 121 15.47 4.19 9.91
N VAL A 122 15.08 3.05 10.48
CA VAL A 122 14.47 1.95 9.74
C VAL A 122 13.06 2.31 9.26
N ALA A 123 12.61 1.69 8.16
CA ALA A 123 11.30 1.93 7.57
C ALA A 123 10.14 1.76 8.56
N THR A 124 10.22 0.78 9.46
CA THR A 124 9.18 0.55 10.48
C THR A 124 8.92 1.77 11.37
N ILE A 125 9.97 2.54 11.72
CA ILE A 125 9.83 3.77 12.51
C ILE A 125 9.19 4.88 11.66
N LYS A 126 9.52 4.95 10.36
CA LYS A 126 8.93 5.93 9.41
C LYS A 126 7.44 5.69 9.28
N ASP A 127 7.04 4.43 9.06
CA ASP A 127 5.64 4.03 8.91
C ASP A 127 4.86 4.32 10.19
N ARG A 128 5.44 3.99 11.36
CA ARG A 128 4.83 4.29 12.64
C ARG A 128 4.67 5.79 12.89
N ALA A 129 5.64 6.61 12.50
CA ALA A 129 5.54 8.06 12.60
C ALA A 129 4.41 8.63 11.70
N ASN A 130 4.25 8.09 10.48
CA ASN A 130 3.17 8.46 9.57
C ASN A 130 1.79 8.11 10.15
N GLU A 131 1.64 6.92 10.77
CA GLU A 131 0.41 6.52 11.46
C GLU A 131 0.05 7.48 12.61
N ILE A 132 1.04 7.84 13.44
CA ILE A 132 0.83 8.77 14.56
C ILE A 132 0.40 10.14 14.04
N TYR A 133 1.09 10.66 13.02
CA TYR A 133 0.74 11.95 12.42
C TYR A 133 -0.68 11.94 11.83
N LYS A 134 -1.06 10.88 11.11
CA LYS A 134 -2.40 10.73 10.54
C LYS A 134 -3.48 10.79 11.63
N ARG A 135 -3.29 10.09 12.75
CA ARG A 135 -4.23 10.13 13.90
C ARG A 135 -4.38 11.54 14.48
N VAL A 136 -3.29 12.30 14.59
CA VAL A 136 -3.32 13.67 15.11
C VAL A 136 -4.06 14.61 14.16
N GLU A 137 -3.84 14.46 12.85
CA GLU A 137 -4.49 15.27 11.83
C GLU A 137 -6.00 14.97 11.75
N ASP A 138 -6.40 13.71 11.87
CA ASP A 138 -7.81 13.29 11.88
C ASP A 138 -8.57 13.87 13.09
N GLN A 139 -7.89 14.05 14.23
CA GLN A 139 -8.43 14.73 15.41
C GLN A 139 -8.50 16.26 15.28
N LYS A 140 -7.96 16.84 14.19
CA LYS A 140 -7.87 18.29 13.94
C LYS A 140 -7.21 19.07 15.10
N SER A 141 -6.39 18.40 15.90
CA SER A 141 -5.71 18.96 17.09
C SER A 141 -4.41 19.71 16.75
N SER A 142 -3.98 19.64 15.49
CA SER A 142 -2.75 20.24 14.95
C SER A 142 -2.89 21.72 14.55
N ARG A 143 -4.12 22.27 14.49
CA ARG A 143 -4.37 23.63 13.98
C ARG A 143 -3.67 24.71 14.82
N GLY A 144 -2.85 25.52 14.16
CA GLY A 144 -2.12 26.65 14.78
C GLY A 144 -0.77 26.29 15.40
N ARG A 145 -0.34 25.02 15.33
CA ARG A 145 0.99 24.59 15.79
C ARG A 145 2.01 24.67 14.67
N ASN A 146 3.28 24.77 15.03
CA ASN A 146 4.37 24.62 14.06
C ASN A 146 4.37 23.19 13.52
N GLN A 147 4.17 23.05 12.21
CA GLN A 147 4.07 21.75 11.54
C GLN A 147 5.35 20.94 11.66
N ASP A 148 6.52 21.56 11.49
CA ASP A 148 7.81 20.84 11.57
C ASP A 148 8.07 20.29 12.97
N ALA A 149 7.69 21.05 14.00
CA ALA A 149 7.79 20.59 15.39
C ALA A 149 6.84 19.41 15.67
N LEU A 150 5.64 19.44 15.09
CA LEU A 150 4.68 18.35 15.22
C LEU A 150 5.20 17.05 14.56
N LEU A 151 5.77 17.17 13.36
CA LEU A 151 6.33 16.03 12.63
C LEU A 151 7.53 15.42 13.37
N ALA A 152 8.43 16.26 13.88
CA ALA A 152 9.55 15.82 14.71
C ALA A 152 9.08 15.13 16.00
N ALA A 153 8.02 15.65 16.65
CA ALA A 153 7.42 15.00 17.82
C ALA A 153 6.82 13.63 17.49
N CYS A 154 6.13 13.48 16.34
CA CYS A 154 5.61 12.19 15.89
C CYS A 154 6.75 11.18 15.67
N LEU A 155 7.86 11.62 15.07
CA LEU A 155 9.03 10.78 14.84
C LEU A 155 9.69 10.35 16.15
N TYR A 156 9.81 11.26 17.11
CA TYR A 156 10.34 10.97 18.45
C TYR A 156 9.47 9.95 19.20
N ILE A 157 8.14 10.11 19.16
CA ILE A 157 7.20 9.17 19.79
C ILE A 157 7.30 7.79 19.12
N ALA A 158 7.40 7.73 17.79
CA ALA A 158 7.59 6.47 17.06
C ALA A 158 8.87 5.75 17.48
N CYS A 159 10.01 6.47 17.57
CA CYS A 159 11.27 5.90 18.05
C CYS A 159 11.15 5.31 19.46
N ARG A 160 10.38 5.99 20.35
CA ARG A 160 10.16 5.52 21.71
C ARG A 160 9.23 4.30 21.80
N GLN A 161 8.22 4.21 20.93
CA GLN A 161 7.30 3.07 20.89
C GLN A 161 7.96 1.81 20.32
N GLU A 162 8.95 1.97 19.44
CA GLU A 162 9.73 0.88 18.85
C GLU A 162 10.96 0.49 19.69
N ASP A 163 10.99 0.86 20.99
CA ASP A 163 12.08 0.61 21.94
C ASP A 163 13.47 1.07 21.46
N LYS A 164 13.51 2.06 20.56
CA LYS A 164 14.73 2.66 20.00
C LYS A 164 14.74 4.17 20.26
N PRO A 165 14.69 4.62 21.52
CA PRO A 165 14.64 6.05 21.83
C PRO A 165 15.84 6.79 21.22
N ARG A 166 15.57 7.99 20.74
CA ARG A 166 16.55 8.91 20.14
C ARG A 166 16.48 10.23 20.89
N THR A 167 17.63 10.84 21.15
CA THR A 167 17.78 12.13 21.84
C THR A 167 17.86 13.27 20.85
#